data_AF-A0A9D7QZW8-F1
#
_entry.id   AF-A0A9D7QZW8-F1
#
_cell.length_a   1.000
_cell.length_b   1.000
_cell.length_c   1.000
_cell.angle_alpha   90.00
_cell.angle_beta   90.00
_cell.angle_gamma   90.00
#
_symmetry.space_group_name_H-M   'P 1'
#
loop_
_entity.id
_entity.type
_entity.pdbx_description
1 polymer ?
#
loop_
_entity_poly.entity_id
_entity_poly.type
_entity_poly.pdbx_seq_one_letter_code
_entity_poly.pdbx_strand_id
1 'polypeptide(L)'
;MNLIDFLTGRTNLKVSGFSIVRNGIKYGYPFREAILSILPLCDEFIINVGKSDDETLDVIRSIGDEKLMIFESDWDMSLNGGQVLSVETNRALDKCTGDWCFYIQADEVLHEKYFDAVRSSMVKYCNEDKVEGLRFKYEHFYGSYDYIQDNYRNWYIREVRIIKNSDDIVSWGDAMDFRHRDGSKISMKDIDAKIYHYGWVRPPDKLLKKRKDFELLYTKGEIADQNMAQYKNYDDLGNLQRFTETHPEVMKELIVQSEWDFDAKLEDQHPDWIRAILIFLHPLTKRIRKLFAKS
;
A
#
# COMPACT_ATOMS: atom_id res chain seq x y z
N MET A 1 -25.57 -23.11 -0.11
CA MET A 1 -24.49 -23.91 -0.72
C MET A 1 -24.45 -23.50 -2.18
N ASN A 2 -23.52 -22.62 -2.52
CA ASN A 2 -23.44 -22.04 -3.86
C ASN A 2 -22.70 -23.02 -4.79
N LEU A 3 -22.98 -22.97 -6.10
CA LEU A 3 -22.45 -23.93 -7.09
C LEU A 3 -20.91 -24.02 -7.10
N ILE A 4 -20.25 -22.95 -6.66
CA ILE A 4 -18.80 -22.84 -6.51
C ILE A 4 -18.28 -23.74 -5.38
N ASP A 5 -19.01 -23.81 -4.26
CA ASP A 5 -18.64 -24.61 -3.08
C ASP A 5 -18.65 -26.13 -3.37
N PHE A 6 -19.48 -26.54 -4.33
CA PHE A 6 -19.61 -27.93 -4.76
C PHE A 6 -18.45 -28.37 -5.68
N LEU A 7 -17.87 -27.44 -6.45
CA LEU A 7 -16.86 -27.75 -7.46
C LEU A 7 -15.42 -27.76 -6.91
N THR A 8 -15.15 -27.11 -5.77
CA THR A 8 -13.79 -26.94 -5.23
C THR A 8 -13.44 -27.86 -4.07
N GLY A 9 -14.40 -28.62 -3.53
CA GLY A 9 -14.19 -29.55 -2.41
C GLY A 9 -13.81 -28.89 -1.07
N ARG A 10 -13.69 -27.56 -1.01
CA ARG A 10 -13.54 -26.78 0.21
C ARG A 10 -14.75 -25.86 0.35
N THR A 11 -15.60 -26.18 1.32
CA THR A 11 -16.81 -25.42 1.65
C THR A 11 -16.54 -24.17 2.50
N ASN A 12 -15.29 -23.88 2.86
CA ASN A 12 -14.99 -22.78 3.78
C ASN A 12 -13.56 -22.25 3.61
N LEU A 13 -13.32 -21.54 2.50
CA LEU A 13 -12.07 -20.79 2.32
C LEU A 13 -12.02 -19.66 3.35
N LYS A 14 -11.03 -19.69 4.25
CA LYS A 14 -10.87 -18.63 5.26
C LYS A 14 -9.88 -17.57 4.81
N VAL A 15 -10.19 -16.31 5.08
CA VAL A 15 -9.34 -15.17 4.73
C VAL A 15 -9.05 -14.33 5.97
N SER A 16 -7.78 -14.19 6.32
CA SER A 16 -7.31 -13.25 7.34
C SER A 16 -6.92 -11.94 6.67
N GLY A 17 -7.60 -10.84 6.98
CA GLY A 17 -7.07 -9.51 6.71
C GLY A 17 -5.99 -9.17 7.72
N PHE A 18 -4.98 -8.41 7.33
CA PHE A 18 -4.02 -7.88 8.30
C PHE A 18 -3.37 -6.58 7.86
N SER A 19 -2.94 -5.79 8.85
CA SER A 19 -2.27 -4.52 8.63
C SER A 19 -1.48 -4.09 9.86
N ILE A 20 -0.73 -3.00 9.71
CA ILE A 20 -0.03 -2.30 10.79
C ILE A 20 -0.30 -0.80 10.69
N VAL A 21 -0.30 -0.11 11.82
CA VAL A 21 -0.38 1.36 11.82
C VAL A 21 0.22 1.95 13.09
N ARG A 22 0.89 3.09 12.93
CA ARG A 22 1.36 3.95 14.01
C ARG A 22 1.21 5.40 13.57
N ASN A 23 0.68 6.26 14.46
CA ASN A 23 0.51 7.69 14.19
C ASN A 23 -0.32 7.97 12.91
N GLY A 24 -1.39 7.19 12.72
CA GLY A 24 -2.27 7.25 11.56
C GLY A 24 -2.86 8.64 11.33
N ILE A 25 -3.35 9.28 12.39
CA ILE A 25 -4.00 10.60 12.34
C ILE A 25 -2.98 11.71 12.08
N LYS A 26 -1.87 11.68 12.84
CA LYS A 26 -0.75 12.62 12.78
C LYS A 26 -0.18 12.70 11.37
N TYR A 27 -0.06 11.55 10.70
CA TYR A 27 0.46 11.47 9.34
C TYR A 27 -0.63 11.51 8.27
N GLY A 28 -1.92 11.53 8.61
CA GLY A 28 -3.03 11.62 7.65
C GLY A 28 -3.17 10.38 6.76
N TYR A 29 -3.03 9.19 7.34
CA TYR A 29 -3.31 7.94 6.64
C TYR A 29 -4.82 7.66 6.61
N PRO A 30 -5.39 7.18 5.49
CA PRO A 30 -6.75 6.64 5.44
C PRO A 30 -6.81 5.20 6.03
N PHE A 31 -6.26 5.00 7.22
CA PHE A 31 -6.05 3.66 7.80
C PHE A 31 -7.36 2.98 8.18
N ARG A 32 -8.37 3.75 8.57
CA ARG A 32 -9.71 3.23 8.86
C ARG A 32 -10.35 2.70 7.58
N GLU A 33 -10.24 3.46 6.51
CA GLU A 33 -10.78 3.14 5.18
C GLU A 33 -10.04 1.96 4.57
N ALA A 34 -8.73 1.86 4.77
CA ALA A 34 -7.92 0.71 4.38
C ALA A 34 -8.48 -0.59 4.98
N ILE A 35 -8.70 -0.62 6.30
CA ILE A 35 -9.28 -1.77 7.02
C ILE A 35 -10.68 -2.08 6.48
N LEU A 36 -11.58 -1.08 6.46
CA LEU A 36 -12.97 -1.25 6.03
C LEU A 36 -13.10 -1.73 4.58
N SER A 37 -12.13 -1.38 3.72
CA SER A 37 -12.17 -1.75 2.30
C SER A 37 -11.98 -3.23 2.02
N ILE A 38 -11.26 -3.95 2.89
CA ILE A 38 -11.05 -5.40 2.72
C ILE A 38 -11.81 -6.24 3.76
N LEU A 39 -12.26 -5.65 4.87
CA LEU A 39 -13.00 -6.34 5.93
C LEU A 39 -14.19 -7.19 5.44
N PRO A 40 -14.98 -6.79 4.41
CA PRO A 40 -16.03 -7.64 3.85
C PRO A 40 -15.52 -8.95 3.24
N LEU A 41 -14.25 -8.99 2.80
CA LEU A 41 -13.60 -10.17 2.21
C LEU A 41 -12.98 -11.10 3.25
N CYS A 42 -12.93 -10.68 4.51
CA CYS A 42 -12.23 -11.37 5.58
C CYS A 42 -13.18 -12.11 6.53
N ASP A 43 -12.69 -13.20 7.11
CA ASP A 43 -13.29 -13.90 8.24
C ASP A 43 -12.76 -13.37 9.57
N GLU A 44 -11.53 -12.86 9.57
CA GLU A 44 -10.89 -12.15 10.68
C GLU A 44 -9.98 -11.04 10.15
N PHE A 45 -9.68 -10.02 10.95
CA PHE A 45 -8.75 -8.96 10.60
C PHE A 45 -7.80 -8.67 11.76
N ILE A 46 -6.49 -8.84 11.55
CA ILE A 46 -5.47 -8.62 12.57
C ILE A 46 -4.81 -7.25 12.34
N ILE A 47 -4.90 -6.34 13.30
CA ILE A 47 -4.24 -5.02 13.23
C ILE A 47 -3.21 -4.86 14.36
N ASN A 48 -1.96 -4.64 13.98
CA ASN A 48 -0.89 -4.27 14.89
C ASN A 48 -0.81 -2.75 15.02
N VAL A 49 -1.17 -2.23 16.19
CA VAL A 49 -1.15 -0.79 16.47
C VAL A 49 0.11 -0.46 17.27
N GLY A 50 1.05 0.22 16.62
CA GLY A 50 2.22 0.75 17.31
C GLY A 50 1.81 1.84 18.30
N LYS A 51 2.52 1.93 19.44
CA LYS A 51 2.35 3.03 20.39
C LYS A 51 2.37 4.37 19.66
N SER A 52 1.22 5.02 19.63
CA SER A 52 0.96 6.24 18.87
C SER A 52 0.86 7.43 19.81
N ASP A 53 1.21 8.61 19.30
CA ASP A 53 1.15 9.90 19.99
C ASP A 53 -0.19 10.63 19.72
N ASP A 54 -1.14 9.94 19.09
CA ASP A 54 -2.45 10.42 18.64
C ASP A 54 -3.54 9.37 18.89
N GLU A 55 -4.78 9.69 18.57
CA GLU A 55 -5.97 8.86 18.80
C GLU A 55 -6.13 7.71 17.80
N THR A 56 -5.05 7.29 17.11
CA THR A 56 -5.10 6.21 16.10
C THR A 56 -5.73 4.93 16.64
N LEU A 57 -5.34 4.52 17.86
CA LEU A 57 -5.88 3.32 18.50
C LEU A 57 -7.39 3.43 18.76
N ASP A 58 -7.86 4.60 19.18
CA ASP A 58 -9.28 4.83 19.47
C ASP A 58 -10.12 4.84 18.20
N VAL A 59 -9.59 5.39 17.09
CA VAL A 59 -10.24 5.30 15.78
C VAL A 59 -10.37 3.84 15.33
N ILE A 60 -9.34 3.01 15.51
CA ILE A 60 -9.41 1.57 15.16
C ILE A 60 -10.43 0.85 16.04
N ARG A 61 -10.43 1.11 17.35
CA ARG A 61 -11.44 0.56 18.28
C ARG A 61 -12.86 0.97 17.91
N SER A 62 -13.05 2.19 17.41
CA SER A 62 -14.36 2.70 17.00
C SER A 62 -14.98 1.97 15.80
N ILE A 63 -14.19 1.18 15.05
CA ILE A 63 -14.73 0.34 13.96
C ILE A 63 -15.76 -0.65 14.51
N GLY A 64 -15.52 -1.21 15.70
CA GLY A 64 -16.51 -2.02 16.43
C GLY A 64 -16.95 -3.32 15.74
N ASP A 65 -16.17 -3.84 14.78
CA ASP A 65 -16.47 -5.09 14.08
C ASP A 65 -15.88 -6.31 14.84
N GLU A 66 -16.66 -7.37 14.99
CA GLU A 66 -16.26 -8.58 15.73
C GLU A 66 -15.08 -9.33 15.10
N LYS A 67 -14.85 -9.15 13.79
CA LYS A 67 -13.72 -9.75 13.08
C LYS A 67 -12.41 -9.05 13.41
N LEU A 68 -12.46 -7.83 13.94
CA LEU A 68 -11.27 -7.00 14.15
C LEU A 68 -10.55 -7.39 15.45
N MET A 69 -9.39 -7.99 15.30
CA MET A 69 -8.46 -8.33 16.36
C MET A 69 -7.35 -7.29 16.45
N ILE A 70 -7.43 -6.45 17.48
CA ILE A 70 -6.48 -5.38 17.74
C ILE A 70 -5.43 -5.88 18.74
N PHE A 71 -4.15 -5.72 18.41
CA PHE A 71 -3.09 -5.85 19.39
C PHE A 71 -2.12 -4.68 19.26
N GLU A 72 -1.47 -4.33 20.38
CA GLU A 72 -0.52 -3.23 20.44
C GLU A 72 0.91 -3.78 20.52
N SER A 73 1.86 -3.08 19.92
CA SER A 73 3.29 -3.40 20.04
C SER A 73 4.14 -2.15 20.24
N ASP A 74 5.30 -2.34 20.87
CA ASP A 74 6.36 -1.34 20.89
C ASP A 74 7.26 -1.55 19.67
N TRP A 75 7.28 -0.55 18.78
CA TRP A 75 7.99 -0.62 17.52
C TRP A 75 9.46 -0.28 17.77
N ASP A 76 10.37 -1.18 17.39
CA ASP A 76 11.80 -0.90 17.52
C ASP A 76 12.26 0.12 16.48
N MET A 77 12.17 1.39 16.84
CA MET A 77 12.56 2.53 16.01
C MET A 77 14.09 2.64 15.82
N SER A 78 14.88 1.76 16.44
CA SER A 78 16.34 1.72 16.21
C SER A 78 16.69 1.05 14.88
N LEU A 79 15.80 0.20 14.36
CA LEU A 79 15.94 -0.49 13.08
C LEU A 79 16.00 0.51 11.91
N ASN A 80 16.93 0.28 10.99
CA ASN A 80 17.16 1.17 9.83
C ASN A 80 16.53 0.59 8.56
N GLY A 81 16.40 1.43 7.53
CA GLY A 81 15.96 1.03 6.20
C GLY A 81 14.49 0.62 6.12
N GLY A 82 13.64 1.13 7.03
CA GLY A 82 12.23 0.77 7.09
C GLY A 82 11.96 -0.65 7.61
N GLN A 83 12.98 -1.39 8.07
CA GLN A 83 12.83 -2.78 8.55
C GLN A 83 11.82 -2.95 9.69
N VAL A 84 11.60 -1.91 10.50
CA VAL A 84 10.56 -1.92 11.52
C VAL A 84 9.19 -2.25 10.91
N LEU A 85 8.89 -1.77 9.70
CA LEU A 85 7.61 -2.03 9.05
C LEU A 85 7.42 -3.52 8.75
N SER A 86 8.45 -4.21 8.25
CA SER A 86 8.34 -5.64 7.93
C SER A 86 8.31 -6.50 9.18
N VAL A 87 9.05 -6.13 10.24
CA VAL A 87 8.98 -6.79 11.56
C VAL A 87 7.57 -6.71 12.14
N GLU A 88 6.97 -5.53 12.17
CA GLU A 88 5.62 -5.35 12.72
C GLU A 88 4.55 -5.99 11.85
N THR A 89 4.75 -6.01 10.52
CA THR A 89 3.87 -6.71 9.57
C THR A 89 3.93 -8.21 9.78
N ASN A 90 5.11 -8.77 10.00
CA ASN A 90 5.28 -10.19 10.32
C ASN A 90 4.61 -10.55 11.66
N ARG A 91 4.69 -9.69 12.69
CA ARG A 91 3.97 -9.93 13.96
C ARG A 91 2.44 -10.00 13.78
N ALA A 92 1.89 -9.24 12.82
CA ALA A 92 0.47 -9.32 12.47
C ALA A 92 0.16 -10.57 11.63
N LEU A 93 1.01 -10.88 10.66
CA LEU A 93 0.90 -12.07 9.82
C LEU A 93 0.93 -13.37 10.65
N ASP A 94 1.82 -13.47 11.64
CA ASP A 94 1.95 -14.63 12.54
C ASP A 94 0.67 -14.92 13.37
N LYS A 95 -0.29 -13.97 13.41
CA LYS A 95 -1.58 -14.13 14.09
C LYS A 95 -2.71 -14.53 13.14
N CYS A 96 -2.47 -14.57 11.83
CA CYS A 96 -3.46 -14.95 10.83
C CYS A 96 -3.70 -16.47 10.85
N THR A 97 -4.96 -16.87 10.77
CA THR A 97 -5.41 -18.27 10.81
C THR A 97 -6.12 -18.73 9.53
N GLY A 98 -6.34 -17.82 8.58
CA GLY A 98 -6.97 -18.10 7.29
C GLY A 98 -6.09 -18.88 6.34
N ASP A 99 -6.68 -19.40 5.27
CA ASP A 99 -5.95 -20.04 4.16
C ASP A 99 -5.19 -19.00 3.32
N TRP A 100 -5.79 -17.81 3.18
CA TRP A 100 -5.20 -16.64 2.56
C TRP A 100 -5.05 -15.52 3.58
N CYS A 101 -3.93 -14.80 3.52
CA CYS A 101 -3.67 -13.59 4.29
C CYS A 101 -3.70 -12.39 3.34
N PHE A 102 -4.67 -11.49 3.51
CA PHE A 102 -4.82 -10.25 2.74
C PHE A 102 -4.21 -9.09 3.52
N TYR A 103 -3.01 -8.68 3.11
CA TYR A 103 -2.33 -7.49 3.60
C TYR A 103 -2.89 -6.23 2.94
N ILE A 104 -3.13 -5.18 3.73
CA ILE A 104 -3.42 -3.83 3.22
C ILE A 104 -2.61 -2.80 4.01
N GLN A 105 -1.91 -1.89 3.33
CA GLN A 105 -1.17 -0.82 4.00
C GLN A 105 -2.11 0.32 4.43
N ALA A 106 -1.70 1.11 5.43
CA ALA A 106 -2.51 2.19 5.99
C ALA A 106 -2.87 3.32 5.01
N ASP A 107 -2.22 3.40 3.85
CA ASP A 107 -2.51 4.31 2.75
C ASP A 107 -3.07 3.62 1.49
N GLU A 108 -3.49 2.37 1.59
CA GLU A 108 -4.07 1.61 0.49
C GLU A 108 -5.54 1.30 0.73
N VAL A 109 -6.34 1.29 -0.34
CA VAL A 109 -7.77 0.96 -0.27
C VAL A 109 -8.16 0.12 -1.47
N LEU A 110 -8.91 -0.95 -1.23
CA LEU A 110 -9.51 -1.77 -2.30
C LEU A 110 -10.87 -1.21 -2.69
N HIS A 111 -11.12 -1.01 -3.97
CA HIS A 111 -12.46 -0.66 -4.44
C HIS A 111 -13.38 -1.89 -4.44
N GLU A 112 -14.59 -1.75 -3.88
CA GLU A 112 -15.62 -2.79 -3.77
C GLU A 112 -16.00 -3.44 -5.11
N LYS A 113 -15.82 -2.75 -6.24
CA LYS A 113 -16.02 -3.31 -7.58
C LYS A 113 -15.11 -4.51 -7.88
N TYR A 114 -14.01 -4.67 -7.15
CA TYR A 114 -13.07 -5.78 -7.31
C TYR A 114 -13.36 -6.97 -6.40
N PHE A 115 -14.35 -6.91 -5.51
CA PHE A 115 -14.62 -7.98 -4.55
C PHE A 115 -14.86 -9.34 -5.23
N ASP A 116 -15.67 -9.39 -6.28
CA ASP A 116 -15.96 -10.64 -6.99
C ASP A 116 -14.72 -11.20 -7.69
N ALA A 117 -13.90 -10.35 -8.30
CA ALA A 117 -12.65 -10.74 -8.96
C ALA A 117 -11.62 -11.28 -7.95
N VAL A 118 -11.50 -10.63 -6.78
CA VAL A 118 -10.62 -11.07 -5.70
C VAL A 118 -11.09 -12.39 -5.10
N ARG A 119 -12.37 -12.53 -4.74
CA ARG A 119 -12.92 -13.79 -4.23
C ARG A 119 -12.75 -14.94 -5.22
N SER A 120 -13.11 -14.71 -6.49
CA SER A 120 -12.99 -15.73 -7.53
C SER A 120 -11.54 -16.17 -7.75
N SER A 121 -10.58 -15.24 -7.64
CA SER A 121 -9.16 -15.55 -7.74
C SER A 121 -8.65 -16.39 -6.57
N MET A 122 -9.01 -16.03 -5.33
CA MET A 122 -8.65 -16.80 -4.14
C MET A 122 -9.23 -18.23 -4.20
N VAL A 123 -10.47 -18.38 -4.64
CA VAL A 123 -11.11 -19.69 -4.83
C VAL A 123 -10.42 -20.49 -5.94
N LYS A 124 -10.14 -19.86 -7.08
CA LYS A 124 -9.47 -20.51 -8.22
C LYS A 124 -8.10 -21.07 -7.84
N TYR A 125 -7.31 -20.29 -7.12
CA TYR A 125 -5.91 -20.61 -6.82
C TYR A 125 -5.68 -21.30 -5.46
N CYS A 126 -6.73 -21.50 -4.64
CA CYS A 126 -6.56 -22.07 -3.29
C CYS A 126 -5.87 -23.43 -3.31
N ASN A 127 -6.22 -24.30 -4.26
CA ASN A 127 -5.68 -25.66 -4.39
C ASN A 127 -4.53 -25.77 -5.40
N GLU A 128 -4.02 -24.65 -5.93
CA GLU A 128 -2.86 -24.65 -6.82
C GLU A 128 -1.57 -24.39 -6.02
N ASP A 129 -0.83 -25.42 -5.66
CA ASP A 129 0.40 -25.29 -4.83
C ASP A 129 1.48 -24.42 -5.48
N LYS A 130 1.45 -24.25 -6.80
CA LYS A 130 2.37 -23.38 -7.54
C LYS A 130 2.00 -21.90 -7.47
N VAL A 131 0.89 -21.55 -6.82
CA VAL A 131 0.44 -20.16 -6.64
C VAL A 131 0.38 -19.87 -5.15
N GLU A 132 1.27 -18.99 -4.72
CA GLU A 132 1.51 -18.64 -3.31
C GLU A 132 1.05 -17.22 -3.01
N GLY A 133 0.82 -16.39 -4.04
CA GLY A 133 0.28 -15.05 -3.87
C GLY A 133 -0.54 -14.54 -5.05
N LEU A 134 -1.37 -13.54 -4.78
CA LEU A 134 -2.15 -12.81 -5.76
C LEU A 134 -1.65 -11.36 -5.83
N ARG A 135 -1.28 -10.97 -7.04
CA ARG A 135 -0.69 -9.67 -7.35
C ARG A 135 -1.72 -8.74 -7.98
N PHE A 136 -1.82 -7.55 -7.41
CA PHE A 136 -2.76 -6.51 -7.81
C PHE A 136 -2.05 -5.50 -8.69
N LYS A 137 -2.81 -4.80 -9.54
CA LYS A 137 -2.35 -3.56 -10.17
C LYS A 137 -2.49 -2.39 -9.19
N TYR A 138 -1.78 -1.29 -9.44
CA TYR A 138 -1.79 -0.11 -8.59
C TYR A 138 -2.26 1.13 -9.33
N GLU A 139 -3.05 1.94 -8.64
CA GLU A 139 -3.33 3.34 -8.99
C GLU A 139 -2.75 4.22 -7.89
N HIS A 140 -1.72 4.99 -8.22
CA HIS A 140 -1.04 5.86 -7.27
C HIS A 140 -1.60 7.27 -7.34
N PHE A 141 -2.37 7.65 -6.34
CA PHE A 141 -2.89 9.01 -6.25
C PHE A 141 -1.82 9.98 -5.74
N TYR A 142 -1.85 11.21 -6.26
CA TYR A 142 -0.81 12.20 -5.99
C TYR A 142 -1.38 13.60 -5.85
N GLY A 143 -1.03 14.28 -4.76
CA GLY A 143 -1.42 15.67 -4.53
C GLY A 143 -2.85 15.83 -4.06
N SER A 144 -3.82 15.37 -4.84
CA SER A 144 -5.24 15.29 -4.47
C SER A 144 -5.84 13.93 -4.86
N TYR A 145 -7.12 13.73 -4.55
CA TYR A 145 -7.87 12.54 -4.96
C TYR A 145 -8.15 12.50 -6.46
N ASP A 146 -7.97 13.61 -7.18
CA ASP A 146 -8.33 13.72 -8.60
C ASP A 146 -7.21 13.32 -9.56
N TYR A 147 -6.00 13.05 -9.07
CA TYR A 147 -4.84 12.84 -9.93
C TYR A 147 -4.08 11.57 -9.56
N ILE A 148 -3.66 10.85 -10.60
CA ILE A 148 -2.85 9.63 -10.50
C ILE A 148 -1.51 9.82 -11.23
N GLN A 149 -0.50 9.05 -10.81
CA GLN A 149 0.80 8.98 -11.47
C GLN A 149 0.84 7.93 -12.59
N ASP A 150 1.24 8.34 -13.79
CA ASP A 150 1.39 7.47 -14.96
C ASP A 150 2.85 7.00 -15.22
N ASN A 151 3.80 7.43 -14.38
CA ASN A 151 5.21 7.04 -14.51
C ASN A 151 5.51 5.67 -13.88
N TYR A 152 5.29 4.60 -14.65
CA TYR A 152 5.55 3.21 -14.27
C TYR A 152 7.02 2.86 -13.92
N ARG A 153 7.98 3.77 -14.11
CA ARG A 153 9.38 3.55 -13.72
C ARG A 153 9.68 4.03 -12.31
N ASN A 154 9.03 5.09 -11.88
CA ASN A 154 9.17 5.64 -10.53
C ASN A 154 8.13 5.03 -9.57
N TRP A 155 7.00 4.61 -10.13
CA TRP A 155 5.86 4.10 -9.39
C TRP A 155 5.62 2.64 -9.79
N TYR A 156 5.57 1.75 -8.80
CA TYR A 156 5.41 0.32 -9.08
C TYR A 156 3.99 0.04 -9.54
N ILE A 157 3.82 -0.66 -10.65
CA ILE A 157 2.48 -0.86 -11.24
C ILE A 157 1.74 -2.07 -10.67
N ARG A 158 2.44 -2.93 -9.92
CA ARG A 158 1.90 -4.17 -9.38
C ARG A 158 2.61 -4.56 -8.09
N GLU A 159 1.84 -5.07 -7.13
CA GLU A 159 2.40 -5.65 -5.91
C GLU A 159 1.49 -6.73 -5.32
N VAL A 160 2.08 -7.72 -4.65
CA VAL A 160 1.37 -8.80 -3.98
C VAL A 160 0.71 -8.29 -2.71
N ARG A 161 -0.58 -8.58 -2.54
CA ARG A 161 -1.33 -8.21 -1.33
C ARG A 161 -2.07 -9.36 -0.70
N ILE A 162 -2.23 -10.47 -1.41
CA ILE A 162 -2.76 -11.70 -0.82
C ILE A 162 -1.70 -12.78 -0.95
N ILE A 163 -1.37 -13.44 0.15
CA ILE A 163 -0.43 -14.56 0.21
C ILE A 163 -1.11 -15.77 0.84
N LYS A 164 -0.68 -16.98 0.49
CA LYS A 164 -1.07 -18.17 1.23
C LYS A 164 -0.51 -18.09 2.64
N ASN A 165 -1.29 -18.54 3.62
CA ASN A 165 -0.78 -18.64 4.97
C ASN A 165 0.22 -19.79 5.05
N SER A 166 1.50 -19.43 5.20
CA SER A 166 2.62 -20.36 5.20
C SER A 166 3.69 -19.81 6.13
N ASP A 167 4.22 -20.67 6.99
CA ASP A 167 5.32 -20.31 7.88
C ASP A 167 6.57 -19.87 7.11
N ASP A 168 6.69 -20.22 5.83
CA ASP A 168 7.86 -19.86 5.00
C ASP A 168 7.72 -18.48 4.33
N ILE A 169 6.52 -17.90 4.24
CA ILE A 169 6.32 -16.59 3.59
C ILE A 169 6.36 -15.48 4.63
N VAL A 170 7.20 -14.48 4.40
CA VAL A 170 7.40 -13.33 5.30
C VAL A 170 7.32 -12.00 4.55
N SER A 171 6.86 -10.97 5.25
CA SER A 171 7.02 -9.57 4.84
C SER A 171 8.49 -9.22 4.78
N TRP A 172 8.92 -8.59 3.69
CA TRP A 172 10.31 -8.37 3.35
C TRP A 172 10.63 -6.88 3.18
N GLY A 173 11.87 -6.48 3.48
CA GLY A 173 12.34 -5.11 3.29
C GLY A 173 11.56 -4.10 4.16
N ASP A 174 10.93 -3.13 3.50
CA ASP A 174 10.09 -2.08 4.07
C ASP A 174 8.60 -2.44 4.14
N ALA A 175 8.30 -3.74 4.10
CA ALA A 175 6.95 -4.32 4.10
C ALA A 175 6.14 -4.13 2.81
N MET A 176 6.77 -3.73 1.71
CA MET A 176 6.10 -3.66 0.42
C MET A 176 5.92 -5.03 -0.25
N ASP A 177 6.91 -5.92 -0.12
CA ASP A 177 7.03 -7.21 -0.81
C ASP A 177 6.96 -8.40 0.18
N PHE A 178 6.67 -9.60 -0.33
CA PHE A 178 6.68 -10.85 0.42
C PHE A 178 7.64 -11.86 -0.22
N ARG A 179 8.38 -12.58 0.62
CA ARG A 179 9.40 -13.54 0.20
C ARG A 179 9.39 -14.80 1.04
N HIS A 180 10.00 -15.85 0.50
CA HIS A 180 10.41 -16.99 1.32
C HIS A 180 11.44 -16.56 2.36
N ARG A 181 11.56 -17.27 3.48
CA ARG A 181 12.53 -16.93 4.54
C ARG A 181 13.98 -16.98 4.06
N ASP A 182 14.28 -17.77 3.03
CA ASP A 182 15.59 -17.82 2.38
C ASP A 182 15.88 -16.61 1.46
N GLY A 183 14.92 -15.69 1.32
CA GLY A 183 15.00 -14.48 0.50
C GLY A 183 14.63 -14.67 -0.97
N SER A 184 14.25 -15.89 -1.38
CA SER A 184 13.73 -16.16 -2.71
C SER A 184 12.30 -15.61 -2.90
N LYS A 185 11.91 -15.39 -4.16
CA LYS A 185 10.62 -14.79 -4.50
C LYS A 185 9.52 -15.85 -4.45
N ILE A 186 8.36 -15.48 -3.90
CA ILE A 186 7.16 -16.31 -3.96
C ILE A 186 6.58 -16.36 -5.37
N SER A 187 5.94 -17.48 -5.72
CA SER A 187 5.22 -17.63 -6.98
C SER A 187 3.84 -16.99 -6.91
N MET A 188 3.55 -16.06 -7.83
CA MET A 188 2.35 -15.23 -7.76
C MET A 188 1.61 -15.13 -9.09
N LYS A 189 0.29 -14.87 -9.03
CA LYS A 189 -0.57 -14.63 -10.20
C LYS A 189 -1.15 -13.23 -10.20
N ASP A 190 -1.11 -12.59 -11.37
CA ASP A 190 -1.83 -11.33 -11.58
C ASP A 190 -3.33 -11.59 -11.59
N ILE A 191 -4.08 -10.74 -10.87
CA ILE A 191 -5.54 -10.77 -10.85
C ILE A 191 -6.12 -9.48 -11.43
N ASP A 192 -7.39 -9.53 -11.82
CA ASP A 192 -8.08 -8.36 -12.38
C ASP A 192 -8.65 -7.45 -11.27
N ALA A 193 -7.75 -6.93 -10.45
CA ALA A 193 -8.06 -6.00 -9.37
C ALA A 193 -6.97 -4.94 -9.23
N LYS A 194 -7.35 -3.75 -8.78
CA LYS A 194 -6.44 -2.64 -8.51
C LYS A 194 -6.52 -2.23 -7.03
N ILE A 195 -5.36 -1.96 -6.43
CA ILE A 195 -5.25 -1.25 -5.16
C ILE A 195 -5.09 0.24 -5.45
N TYR A 196 -5.88 1.05 -4.76
CA TYR A 196 -5.77 2.50 -4.83
C TYR A 196 -4.87 2.95 -3.68
N HIS A 197 -3.73 3.55 -4.02
CA HIS A 197 -2.70 3.93 -3.07
C HIS A 197 -2.66 5.46 -2.94
N TYR A 198 -3.02 5.96 -1.75
CA TYR A 198 -3.14 7.38 -1.39
C TYR A 198 -1.92 7.89 -0.62
N GLY A 199 -0.74 7.30 -0.85
CA GLY A 199 0.48 7.62 -0.12
C GLY A 199 0.89 9.10 -0.16
N TRP A 200 0.48 9.80 -1.22
CA TRP A 200 0.80 11.20 -1.52
C TRP A 200 -0.41 12.15 -1.53
N VAL A 201 -1.58 11.68 -1.10
CA VAL A 201 -2.82 12.47 -1.02
C VAL A 201 -3.13 12.78 0.43
N ARG A 202 -2.64 13.92 0.92
CA ARG A 202 -2.77 14.35 2.33
C ARG A 202 -2.69 15.87 2.40
N PRO A 203 -3.20 16.48 3.50
CA PRO A 203 -2.93 17.88 3.80
C PRO A 203 -1.42 18.19 3.69
N PRO A 204 -1.02 19.30 3.04
CA PRO A 204 0.38 19.55 2.71
C PRO A 204 1.31 19.59 3.93
N ASP A 205 0.83 20.10 5.06
CA ASP A 205 1.55 20.11 6.34
C ASP A 205 1.79 18.69 6.89
N LYS A 206 0.78 17.81 6.84
CA LYS A 206 0.89 16.40 7.24
C LYS A 206 1.83 15.63 6.32
N LEU A 207 1.79 15.89 5.01
CA LEU A 207 2.69 15.26 4.05
C LEU A 207 4.15 15.63 4.33
N LEU A 208 4.44 16.92 4.54
CA LEU A 208 5.79 17.37 4.89
C LEU A 208 6.30 16.75 6.18
N LYS A 209 5.44 16.73 7.22
CA LYS A 209 5.75 16.15 8.52
C LYS A 209 6.06 14.67 8.40
N LYS A 210 5.21 13.91 7.70
CA LYS A 210 5.44 12.49 7.41
C LYS A 210 6.79 12.29 6.74
N ARG A 211 7.09 13.04 5.67
CA ARG A 211 8.36 12.89 4.92
C ARG A 211 9.57 13.10 5.82
N LYS A 212 9.55 14.15 6.66
CA LYS A 212 10.64 14.44 7.60
C LYS A 212 10.79 13.33 8.65
N ASP A 213 9.70 12.93 9.29
CA ASP A 213 9.75 11.91 10.34
C ASP A 213 10.12 10.52 9.76
N PHE A 214 9.71 10.21 8.52
CA PHE A 214 10.06 8.95 7.85
C PHE A 214 11.52 8.89 7.39
N GLU A 215 12.15 10.01 7.04
CA GLU A 215 13.57 10.02 6.68
C GLU A 215 14.45 9.47 7.81
N LEU A 216 14.03 9.66 9.06
CA LEU A 216 14.72 9.10 10.24
C LEU A 216 14.73 7.56 10.29
N LEU A 217 13.84 6.89 9.55
CA LEU A 217 13.85 5.44 9.41
C LEU A 217 14.96 4.95 8.47
N TYR A 218 15.49 5.81 7.61
CA TYR A 218 16.47 5.45 6.58
C TYR A 218 17.84 6.10 6.83
N THR A 219 17.86 7.31 7.40
CA THR A 219 19.05 8.15 7.55
C THR A 219 19.10 8.78 8.95
N LYS A 220 20.29 8.97 9.53
CA LYS A 220 20.49 9.57 10.87
C LYS A 220 21.54 10.69 10.84
N GLY A 221 21.46 11.59 11.82
CA GLY A 221 22.42 12.68 12.03
C GLY A 221 22.33 13.80 10.99
N GLU A 222 23.42 14.53 10.78
CA GLU A 222 23.46 15.72 9.92
C GLU A 222 22.97 15.46 8.48
N ILE A 223 23.12 14.23 7.97
CA ILE A 223 22.65 13.84 6.63
C ILE A 223 21.11 13.85 6.59
N ALA A 224 20.45 13.38 7.65
CA ALA A 224 19.00 13.41 7.74
C ALA A 224 18.49 14.86 7.78
N ASP A 225 19.13 15.73 8.57
CA ASP A 225 18.76 17.15 8.66
C ASP A 225 18.90 17.87 7.31
N GLN A 226 19.98 17.58 6.58
CA GLN A 226 20.20 18.11 5.24
C GLN A 226 19.14 17.64 4.24
N ASN A 227 18.74 16.36 4.29
CA ASN A 227 17.69 15.81 3.44
C ASN A 227 16.33 16.42 3.76
N MET A 228 15.99 16.52 5.05
CA MET A 228 14.72 17.09 5.51
C MET A 228 14.55 18.56 5.13
N ALA A 229 15.65 19.33 5.12
CA ALA A 229 15.63 20.74 4.70
C ALA A 229 15.28 20.92 3.22
N GLN A 230 15.49 19.88 2.39
CA GLN A 230 15.23 19.92 0.95
C GLN A 230 13.82 19.45 0.59
N TYR A 231 13.09 18.81 1.52
CA TYR A 231 11.77 18.29 1.23
C TYR A 231 10.75 19.37 0.92
N LYS A 232 10.06 19.16 -0.18
CA LYS A 232 8.85 19.89 -0.59
C LYS A 232 7.64 18.98 -0.43
N ASN A 233 6.44 19.54 -0.42
CA ASN A 233 5.22 18.74 -0.37
C ASN A 233 5.11 17.85 -1.60
N TYR A 234 5.34 18.44 -2.78
CA TYR A 234 5.25 17.78 -4.07
C TYR A 234 6.53 18.01 -4.87
N ASP A 235 7.10 16.95 -5.40
CA ASP A 235 8.40 16.92 -6.08
C ASP A 235 8.42 16.07 -7.36
N ASP A 236 7.46 15.17 -7.57
CA ASP A 236 7.28 14.40 -8.82
C ASP A 236 6.11 14.96 -9.64
N LEU A 237 6.18 16.26 -9.91
CA LEU A 237 5.29 16.94 -10.84
C LEU A 237 5.79 16.66 -12.26
N GLY A 238 4.97 16.05 -13.12
CA GLY A 238 5.33 15.86 -14.55
C GLY A 238 4.88 14.58 -15.23
N ASN A 239 4.04 13.76 -14.59
CA ASN A 239 3.47 12.53 -15.15
C ASN A 239 2.10 12.24 -14.52
N LEU A 240 1.31 13.30 -14.33
CA LEU A 240 0.00 13.23 -13.68
C LEU A 240 -1.10 13.15 -14.71
N GLN A 241 -2.06 12.26 -14.47
CA GLN A 241 -3.30 12.16 -15.23
C GLN A 241 -4.49 12.40 -14.31
N ARG A 242 -5.57 12.95 -14.87
CA ARG A 242 -6.83 13.06 -14.15
C ARG A 242 -7.45 11.68 -13.97
N PHE A 243 -7.80 11.34 -12.76
CA PHE A 243 -8.56 10.15 -12.43
C PHE A 243 -10.00 10.31 -12.93
N THR A 244 -10.51 9.28 -13.61
CA THR A 244 -11.84 9.30 -14.26
C THR A 244 -12.77 8.20 -13.78
N GLU A 245 -12.27 7.29 -12.94
CA GLU A 245 -13.09 6.27 -12.30
C GLU A 245 -13.65 6.81 -10.95
N THR A 246 -14.28 5.95 -10.17
CA THR A 246 -14.83 6.28 -8.85
C THR A 246 -13.88 5.88 -7.74
N HIS A 247 -13.92 6.60 -6.61
CA HIS A 247 -13.27 6.15 -5.38
C HIS A 247 -14.14 5.13 -4.62
N PRO A 248 -13.53 4.27 -3.78
CA PRO A 248 -14.27 3.36 -2.92
C PRO A 248 -15.24 4.09 -1.99
N GLU A 249 -16.39 3.47 -1.69
CA GLU A 249 -17.42 4.06 -0.82
C GLU A 249 -16.85 4.59 0.50
N VAL A 250 -15.97 3.81 1.13
CA VAL A 250 -15.34 4.13 2.41
C VAL A 250 -14.53 5.44 2.38
N MET A 251 -14.08 5.89 1.20
CA MET A 251 -13.28 7.11 1.06
C MET A 251 -14.13 8.38 0.92
N LYS A 252 -15.45 8.28 0.70
CA LYS A 252 -16.28 9.44 0.38
C LYS A 252 -16.20 10.56 1.41
N GLU A 253 -16.28 10.21 2.70
CA GLU A 253 -16.24 11.20 3.78
C GLU A 253 -14.90 11.94 3.82
N LEU A 254 -13.77 11.23 3.71
CA LEU A 254 -12.44 11.83 3.66
C LEU A 254 -12.28 12.78 2.46
N ILE A 255 -12.75 12.36 1.29
CA ILE A 255 -12.65 13.17 0.06
C ILE A 255 -13.45 14.46 0.23
N VAL A 256 -14.67 14.39 0.78
CA VAL A 256 -15.52 15.57 1.01
C VAL A 256 -14.91 16.53 2.05
N GLN A 257 -14.22 16.00 3.05
CA GLN A 257 -13.55 16.79 4.10
C GLN A 257 -12.19 17.37 3.66
N SER A 258 -11.75 17.11 2.43
CA SER A 258 -10.43 17.55 1.96
C SER A 258 -10.48 18.98 1.45
N GLU A 259 -9.78 19.87 2.15
CA GLU A 259 -9.88 21.33 1.93
C GLU A 259 -8.64 21.95 1.29
N TRP A 260 -7.60 21.17 0.96
CA TRP A 260 -6.38 21.74 0.38
C TRP A 260 -6.48 21.81 -1.14
N ASP A 261 -5.94 22.91 -1.69
CA ASP A 261 -5.81 23.09 -3.12
C ASP A 261 -4.50 22.46 -3.63
N PHE A 262 -4.57 21.82 -4.79
CA PHE A 262 -3.42 21.20 -5.44
C PHE A 262 -3.47 21.46 -6.95
N ASP A 263 -2.53 22.26 -7.42
CA ASP A 263 -2.29 22.48 -8.84
C ASP A 263 -1.40 21.36 -9.41
N ALA A 264 -2.02 20.42 -10.13
CA ALA A 264 -1.35 19.33 -10.80
C ALA A 264 -0.53 19.76 -12.03
N LYS A 265 -0.67 21.02 -12.47
CA LYS A 265 0.02 21.58 -13.65
C LYS A 265 -0.13 20.73 -14.90
N LEU A 266 -1.33 20.19 -15.12
CA LEU A 266 -1.61 19.31 -16.27
C LEU A 266 -1.29 19.98 -17.61
N GLU A 267 -1.54 21.29 -17.72
CA GLU A 267 -1.30 22.07 -18.93
C GLU A 267 0.19 22.29 -19.23
N ASP A 268 1.04 22.26 -18.20
CA ASP A 268 2.49 22.39 -18.35
C ASP A 268 3.14 21.06 -18.76
N GLN A 269 2.41 19.94 -18.69
CA GLN A 269 2.93 18.63 -19.02
C GLN A 269 2.99 18.39 -20.52
N HIS A 270 3.97 17.60 -20.95
CA HIS A 270 3.99 17.08 -22.31
C HIS A 270 2.74 16.22 -22.58
N PRO A 271 2.27 16.13 -23.84
CA PRO A 271 1.25 15.17 -24.25
C PRO A 271 1.59 13.73 -23.85
N ASP A 272 0.58 12.92 -23.57
CA ASP A 272 0.73 11.55 -23.04
C ASP A 272 1.71 10.69 -23.84
N TRP A 273 1.65 10.76 -25.17
CA TRP A 273 2.55 9.99 -26.05
C TRP A 273 4.01 10.44 -25.95
N ILE A 274 4.26 11.74 -25.72
CA ILE A 274 5.62 12.25 -25.46
C ILE A 274 6.08 11.79 -24.08
N ARG A 275 5.23 11.87 -23.04
CA ARG A 275 5.57 11.37 -21.70
C ARG A 275 5.93 9.88 -21.76
N ALA A 276 5.14 9.07 -22.46
CA ALA A 276 5.42 7.65 -22.65
C ALA A 276 6.80 7.40 -23.31
N ILE A 277 7.17 8.17 -24.34
CA ILE A 277 8.50 8.09 -24.97
C ILE A 277 9.60 8.51 -23.99
N LEU A 278 9.42 9.60 -23.27
CA LEU A 278 10.41 10.10 -22.31
C LEU A 278 10.64 9.11 -21.16
N ILE A 279 9.57 8.53 -20.61
CA ILE A 279 9.64 7.47 -19.60
C ILE A 279 10.38 6.26 -20.21
N PHE A 280 10.03 5.83 -21.42
CA PHE A 280 10.70 4.70 -22.08
C PHE A 280 12.21 4.92 -22.23
N LEU A 281 12.63 6.10 -22.71
CA LEU A 281 14.02 6.49 -22.98
C LEU A 281 14.82 6.87 -21.72
N HIS A 282 14.17 7.08 -20.57
CA HIS A 282 14.80 7.54 -19.34
C HIS A 282 16.10 6.78 -18.93
N PRO A 283 16.19 5.44 -19.04
CA PRO A 283 17.43 4.72 -18.70
C PRO A 283 18.62 5.11 -19.59
N LEU A 284 18.36 5.34 -20.89
CA LEU A 284 19.37 5.74 -21.85
C LEU A 284 19.83 7.18 -21.57
N THR A 285 18.89 8.11 -21.38
CA THR A 285 19.22 9.51 -21.10
C THR A 285 19.97 9.67 -19.78
N LYS A 286 19.59 8.91 -18.74
CA LYS A 286 20.31 8.87 -17.46
C LYS A 286 21.75 8.36 -17.61
N ARG A 287 21.97 7.33 -18.43
CA ARG A 287 23.31 6.79 -18.70
C ARG A 287 24.19 7.78 -19.46
N ILE A 288 23.62 8.45 -20.47
CA ILE A 288 24.30 9.48 -21.26
C ILE A 288 24.70 10.66 -20.37
N ARG A 289 23.78 11.20 -19.55
CA ARG A 289 24.09 12.29 -18.61
C ARG A 289 25.22 11.93 -17.64
N LYS A 290 25.25 10.70 -17.12
CA LYS A 290 26.34 10.25 -16.24
C LYS A 290 27.70 10.17 -16.94
N LEU A 291 27.75 9.91 -18.25
CA LEU A 291 28.99 9.92 -19.02
C LEU A 291 29.51 11.35 -19.19
N PHE A 292 28.63 12.30 -19.49
CA PHE A 292 28.98 13.72 -19.64
C PHE A 292 29.25 14.44 -18.32
N ALA A 293 28.66 14.01 -17.20
CA ALA A 293 28.97 14.57 -15.88
C ALA A 293 30.32 14.09 -15.32
N LYS A 294 30.99 13.14 -15.99
CA LYS A 294 32.32 12.62 -15.65
C LYS A 294 33.43 13.13 -16.58
N SER A 295 33.10 13.95 -17.59
CA SER A 295 34.06 14.66 -18.44
C SER A 295 34.17 16.11 -18.02
#